data_AF-A0A564ZQ53-F1
#
_entry.id   AF-A0A564ZQ53-F1
#
_cell.length_a   1.000
_cell.length_b   1.000
_cell.length_c   1.000
_cell.angle_alpha   90.00
_cell.angle_beta   90.00
_cell.angle_gamma   90.00
#
_symmetry.space_group_name_H-M   'P 1'
#
loop_
_entity.id
_entity.type
_entity.pdbx_description
1 polymer ?
#
loop_
_entity_poly.entity_id
_entity_poly.type
_entity_poly.pdbx_seq_one_letter_code
_entity_poly.pdbx_strand_id
1 'polypeptide(L)'
;MYENGFFNDLVINKIYNELNKNYGKSKEPNVCNIVIRSNIDKISNESRNYCYSIFSVWKDQDEILESIGENKNKVDFCLYLNCWILDKLKENEFRYRIIKYVYSAWDTINKSKDNSNSKCWHKKFNVGEQDFKNKKKLFEFLEAVDVIKGKLNETEDSKKNEYCNYLQSIFSLYYVKKQESTCKNSSIYKEEIDRFERKINGDVLSSLKKNCPRSNLEFLYTINGDIELSNRQGPGVTRLENNDTPYTKLMEEILGKLTSHTIYTDLDNKQDIDKYCNYCINVLPLEKDYPGVTEFCKLLSKNLSNIKDKNDRDERCPYLSYWTYDNVRKIIRSSTYNTLNPVINQINNLILLINMKFLNKNLCLFYLDSSANAWKEEKYLHEYFKYFTDIEGKSGIPEKDQKTYCEFIRNINKLYESHINHCCNYFTEDAYFSYCNKYFNCDKKYNPYVLYSKLNCTKVLSPEKVFEKVEQPVAIDYYVKYITEKSKERAQMLKKMGVAYFNMIHAKTDNILGDPFHMATLSVLILLGIFIIYFVFYKCSSSGSRSRKKEMKKNNNKLNYHEYDRKKLLENDSEIGNINSGRKRARIAYHPG
;
A
#
# COMPACT_ATOMS: atom_id res chain seq x y z
N MET A 1 -7.49 -23.89 11.90
CA MET A 1 -8.79 -24.52 12.22
C MET A 1 -9.40 -23.67 13.33
N TYR A 2 -10.58 -23.10 13.10
CA TYR A 2 -11.42 -22.66 14.22
C TYR A 2 -12.23 -23.90 14.61
N GLU A 3 -12.11 -24.34 15.86
CA GLU A 3 -12.87 -25.46 16.45
C GLU A 3 -14.33 -25.06 16.64
N ASN A 4 -15.03 -24.87 15.53
CA ASN A 4 -16.46 -24.74 15.56
C ASN A 4 -17.04 -26.14 15.70
N GLY A 5 -17.37 -26.56 16.93
CA GLY A 5 -17.87 -27.91 17.25
C GLY A 5 -19.11 -28.36 16.45
N PHE A 6 -19.78 -27.45 15.74
CA PHE A 6 -20.93 -27.78 14.89
C PHE A 6 -20.58 -28.59 13.63
N PHE A 7 -19.32 -28.59 13.17
CA PHE A 7 -18.94 -29.42 12.02
C PHE A 7 -19.07 -30.90 12.36
N ASN A 8 -18.89 -31.30 13.61
CA ASN A 8 -18.85 -32.71 14.03
C ASN A 8 -20.13 -33.49 13.69
N ASP A 9 -21.28 -32.81 13.66
CA ASP A 9 -22.59 -33.43 13.36
C ASP A 9 -22.83 -33.63 11.85
N LEU A 10 -22.01 -33.02 10.99
CA LEU A 10 -22.21 -33.05 9.54
C LEU A 10 -21.93 -34.44 8.97
N VAL A 11 -22.72 -34.81 7.97
CA VAL A 11 -22.58 -36.04 7.18
C VAL A 11 -21.14 -36.22 6.69
N ILE A 12 -20.53 -35.17 6.17
CA ILE A 12 -19.13 -35.19 5.71
C ILE A 12 -18.15 -35.68 6.78
N ASN A 13 -18.35 -35.30 8.04
CA ASN A 13 -17.46 -35.71 9.14
C ASN A 13 -17.74 -37.13 9.60
N LYS A 14 -19.00 -37.57 9.59
CA LYS A 14 -19.34 -38.99 9.81
C LYS A 14 -18.68 -39.88 8.75
N ILE A 15 -18.74 -39.47 7.48
CA ILE A 15 -18.05 -40.15 6.37
C ILE A 15 -16.54 -40.14 6.61
N TYR A 16 -15.94 -38.99 6.91
CA TYR A 16 -14.49 -38.91 7.15
C TYR A 16 -14.03 -39.81 8.30
N ASN A 17 -14.83 -39.96 9.35
CA ASN A 17 -14.54 -40.88 10.45
C ASN A 17 -14.53 -42.34 9.98
N GLU A 18 -15.50 -42.76 9.17
CA GLU A 18 -15.49 -44.09 8.56
C GLU A 18 -14.31 -44.30 7.60
N LEU A 19 -14.00 -43.30 6.77
CA LEU A 19 -12.82 -43.34 5.89
C LEU A 19 -11.52 -43.46 6.69
N ASN A 20 -11.41 -42.74 7.82
CA ASN A 20 -10.25 -42.80 8.71
C ASN A 20 -10.12 -44.16 9.41
N LYS A 21 -11.23 -44.79 9.82
CA LYS A 21 -11.20 -46.12 10.45
C LYS A 21 -10.65 -47.19 9.51
N ASN A 22 -10.96 -47.07 8.22
CA ASN A 22 -10.55 -48.00 7.16
C ASN A 22 -9.15 -47.73 6.60
N TYR A 23 -8.56 -46.56 6.87
CA TYR A 23 -7.24 -46.21 6.36
C TYR A 23 -6.16 -47.20 6.82
N GLY A 24 -5.48 -47.83 5.86
CA GLY A 24 -4.37 -48.76 6.11
C GLY A 24 -4.76 -50.14 6.66
N LYS A 25 -6.06 -50.45 6.80
CA LYS A 25 -6.54 -51.75 7.35
C LYS A 25 -7.08 -52.73 6.31
N SER A 26 -7.21 -52.30 5.06
CA SER A 26 -7.85 -53.07 4.00
C SER A 26 -6.90 -54.07 3.33
N LYS A 27 -7.44 -55.22 2.91
CA LYS A 27 -6.71 -56.22 2.09
C LYS A 27 -6.07 -55.57 0.87
N GLU A 28 -4.81 -55.88 0.61
CA GLU A 28 -4.05 -55.37 -0.53
C GLU A 28 -4.68 -55.81 -1.87
N PRO A 29 -5.38 -54.93 -2.60
CA PRO A 29 -5.90 -55.27 -3.90
C PRO A 29 -4.73 -55.31 -4.89
N ASN A 30 -4.63 -56.38 -5.67
CA ASN A 30 -3.59 -56.52 -6.70
C ASN A 30 -3.49 -55.29 -7.62
N VAL A 31 -4.63 -54.63 -7.92
CA VAL A 31 -4.67 -53.46 -8.79
C VAL A 31 -3.83 -52.28 -8.26
N CYS A 32 -3.82 -52.06 -6.95
CA CYS A 32 -3.05 -50.98 -6.31
C CYS A 32 -1.55 -51.28 -6.37
N ASN A 33 -1.15 -52.54 -6.19
CA ASN A 33 0.25 -52.98 -6.27
C ASN A 33 0.77 -52.94 -7.71
N ILE A 34 -0.09 -53.25 -8.69
CA ILE A 34 0.27 -53.26 -10.12
C ILE A 34 0.48 -51.83 -10.64
N VAL A 35 -0.44 -50.92 -10.32
CA VAL A 35 -0.45 -49.55 -10.88
C VAL A 35 0.58 -48.65 -10.21
N ILE A 36 0.89 -48.87 -8.92
CA ILE A 36 1.79 -48.02 -8.14
C ILE A 36 3.21 -48.59 -8.19
N ARG A 37 3.95 -48.22 -9.23
CA ARG A 37 5.38 -48.51 -9.40
C ARG A 37 6.18 -47.21 -9.24
N SER A 38 6.81 -47.05 -8.07
CA SER A 38 7.72 -45.93 -7.79
C SER A 38 8.99 -46.47 -7.14
N ASN A 39 10.15 -45.94 -7.53
CA ASN A 39 11.44 -46.30 -6.96
C ASN A 39 11.71 -45.60 -5.61
N ILE A 40 10.74 -44.85 -5.08
CA ILE A 40 10.82 -44.15 -3.80
C ILE A 40 9.82 -44.81 -2.85
N ASP A 41 10.33 -45.52 -1.85
CA ASP A 41 9.53 -46.36 -0.94
C ASP A 41 8.47 -45.58 -0.16
N LYS A 42 8.78 -44.36 0.29
CA LYS A 42 7.81 -43.50 0.99
C LYS A 42 6.62 -43.14 0.10
N ILE A 43 6.87 -42.81 -1.16
CA ILE A 43 5.80 -42.45 -2.12
C ILE A 43 4.97 -43.67 -2.50
N SER A 44 5.61 -44.81 -2.75
CA SER A 44 4.90 -46.03 -3.13
C SER A 44 4.03 -46.55 -1.98
N ASN A 45 4.54 -46.55 -0.74
CA ASN A 45 3.80 -47.00 0.43
C ASN A 45 2.62 -46.08 0.76
N GLU A 46 2.81 -44.76 0.79
CA GLU A 46 1.71 -43.82 1.02
C GLU A 46 0.64 -43.93 -0.07
N SER A 47 1.06 -43.97 -1.35
CA SER A 47 0.13 -44.10 -2.48
C SER A 47 -0.68 -45.40 -2.40
N ARG A 48 -0.04 -46.51 -2.01
CA ARG A 48 -0.72 -47.81 -1.80
C ARG A 48 -1.75 -47.72 -0.69
N ASN A 49 -1.41 -47.15 0.46
CA ASN A 49 -2.34 -46.99 1.59
C ASN A 49 -3.60 -46.21 1.18
N TYR A 50 -3.44 -45.10 0.44
CA TYR A 50 -4.59 -44.36 -0.08
C TYR A 50 -5.39 -45.17 -1.10
N CYS A 51 -4.72 -45.90 -2.01
CA CYS A 51 -5.39 -46.76 -2.98
C CYS A 51 -6.21 -47.87 -2.30
N TYR A 52 -5.66 -48.52 -1.28
CA TYR A 52 -6.35 -49.56 -0.53
C TYR A 52 -7.58 -49.00 0.21
N SER A 53 -7.42 -47.80 0.78
CA SER A 53 -8.51 -47.09 1.45
C SER A 53 -9.63 -46.73 0.48
N ILE A 54 -9.29 -46.23 -0.71
CA ILE A 54 -10.27 -45.96 -1.78
C ILE A 54 -10.99 -47.24 -2.17
N PHE A 55 -10.25 -48.33 -2.38
CA PHE A 55 -10.82 -49.60 -2.80
C PHE A 55 -11.79 -50.19 -1.76
N SER A 56 -11.43 -50.16 -0.46
CA SER A 56 -12.29 -50.66 0.62
C SER A 56 -13.56 -49.82 0.77
N VAL A 57 -13.40 -48.51 0.89
CA VAL A 57 -14.51 -47.55 0.99
C VAL A 57 -15.46 -47.66 -0.19
N TRP A 58 -14.94 -47.96 -1.37
CA TRP A 58 -15.76 -48.12 -2.57
C TRP A 58 -16.46 -49.47 -2.64
N LYS A 59 -15.92 -50.52 -2.01
CA LYS A 59 -16.57 -51.83 -1.87
C LYS A 59 -17.73 -51.75 -0.87
N ASP A 60 -17.52 -51.05 0.24
CA ASP A 60 -18.46 -50.98 1.35
C ASP A 60 -19.33 -49.70 1.27
N GLN A 61 -19.39 -49.06 0.10
CA GLN A 61 -20.03 -47.75 -0.11
C GLN A 61 -21.50 -47.73 0.35
N ASP A 62 -22.28 -48.72 -0.06
CA ASP A 62 -23.71 -48.77 0.24
C ASP A 62 -23.93 -48.98 1.76
N GLU A 63 -23.14 -49.85 2.40
CA GLU A 63 -23.16 -50.06 3.87
C GLU A 63 -22.76 -48.79 4.65
N ILE A 64 -21.71 -48.09 4.19
CA ILE A 64 -21.27 -46.82 4.81
C ILE A 64 -22.39 -45.78 4.72
N LEU A 65 -23.04 -45.64 3.56
CA LEU A 65 -24.14 -44.69 3.38
C LEU A 65 -25.36 -45.04 4.25
N GLU A 66 -25.72 -46.32 4.34
CA GLU A 66 -26.81 -46.80 5.21
C GLU A 66 -26.51 -46.53 6.69
N SER A 67 -25.28 -46.75 7.14
CA SER A 67 -24.88 -46.50 8.54
C SER A 67 -25.00 -45.04 8.98
N ILE A 68 -25.03 -44.10 8.02
CA ILE A 68 -25.04 -42.67 8.27
C ILE A 68 -26.49 -42.11 8.26
N GLY A 69 -27.47 -42.90 7.84
CA GLY A 69 -28.90 -42.56 7.89
C GLY A 69 -29.35 -41.56 6.80
N GLU A 70 -28.60 -41.44 5.72
CA GLU A 70 -28.81 -40.46 4.65
C GLU A 70 -29.51 -41.08 3.43
N ASN A 71 -30.58 -40.44 2.96
CA ASN A 71 -31.34 -40.88 1.78
C ASN A 71 -30.95 -40.01 0.56
N LYS A 72 -30.04 -40.55 -0.28
CA LYS A 72 -29.62 -40.10 -1.64
C LYS A 72 -28.60 -38.94 -1.73
N ASN A 73 -27.36 -39.26 -2.17
CA ASN A 73 -26.90 -39.18 -3.57
C ASN A 73 -25.47 -39.77 -3.73
N LYS A 74 -25.27 -40.80 -4.56
CA LYS A 74 -23.93 -41.42 -4.80
C LYS A 74 -22.89 -40.43 -5.34
N VAL A 75 -23.35 -39.34 -5.96
CA VAL A 75 -22.52 -38.23 -6.44
C VAL A 75 -21.82 -37.50 -5.29
N ASP A 76 -22.50 -37.31 -4.15
CA ASP A 76 -21.96 -36.59 -2.98
C ASP A 76 -20.92 -37.44 -2.26
N PHE A 77 -21.12 -38.77 -2.19
CA PHE A 77 -20.11 -39.71 -1.69
C PHE A 77 -18.75 -39.58 -2.39
N CYS A 78 -18.76 -39.50 -3.73
CA CYS A 78 -17.54 -39.34 -4.50
C CYS A 78 -16.83 -38.02 -4.23
N LEU A 79 -17.58 -36.97 -3.96
CA LEU A 79 -17.04 -35.66 -3.60
C LEU A 79 -16.39 -35.70 -2.23
N TYR A 80 -17.04 -36.32 -1.25
CA TYR A 80 -16.45 -36.53 0.07
C TYR A 80 -15.15 -37.34 0.00
N LEU A 81 -15.12 -38.43 -0.76
CA LEU A 81 -13.91 -39.24 -0.93
C LEU A 81 -12.77 -38.44 -1.59
N ASN A 82 -13.09 -37.65 -2.62
CA ASN A 82 -12.14 -36.73 -3.22
C ASN A 82 -11.58 -35.73 -2.19
N CYS A 83 -12.45 -35.06 -1.44
CA CYS A 83 -12.04 -34.07 -0.44
C CYS A 83 -11.25 -34.68 0.73
N TRP A 84 -11.58 -35.90 1.15
CA TRP A 84 -10.88 -36.63 2.20
C TRP A 84 -9.43 -36.97 1.82
N ILE A 85 -9.21 -37.57 0.65
CA ILE A 85 -7.85 -37.90 0.16
C ILE A 85 -6.98 -36.64 0.17
N LEU A 86 -7.55 -35.53 -0.27
CA LEU A 86 -6.79 -34.30 -0.39
C LEU A 86 -6.51 -33.64 0.96
N ASP A 87 -7.43 -33.76 1.93
CA ASP A 87 -7.18 -33.29 3.30
C ASP A 87 -6.00 -34.04 3.92
N LYS A 88 -5.91 -35.36 3.67
CA LYS A 88 -4.78 -36.19 4.14
C LYS A 88 -3.45 -35.82 3.48
N LEU A 89 -3.50 -35.36 2.23
CA LEU A 89 -2.31 -34.99 1.46
C LEU A 89 -1.95 -33.51 1.52
N LYS A 90 -2.66 -32.68 2.30
CA LYS A 90 -2.55 -31.21 2.23
C LYS A 90 -1.17 -30.66 2.57
N GLU A 91 -0.48 -31.29 3.52
CA GLU A 91 0.85 -30.89 4.02
C GLU A 91 1.96 -31.84 3.54
N ASN A 92 1.64 -32.76 2.63
CA ASN A 92 2.59 -33.76 2.16
C ASN A 92 3.47 -33.20 1.03
N GLU A 93 4.79 -33.21 1.23
CA GLU A 93 5.80 -32.73 0.26
C GLU A 93 5.75 -33.46 -1.09
N PHE A 94 5.27 -34.71 -1.13
CA PHE A 94 5.14 -35.54 -2.33
C PHE A 94 3.72 -35.58 -2.89
N ARG A 95 2.80 -34.74 -2.40
CA ARG A 95 1.38 -34.70 -2.77
C ARG A 95 1.13 -34.89 -4.26
N TYR A 96 1.82 -34.14 -5.13
CA TYR A 96 1.62 -34.21 -6.58
C TYR A 96 1.88 -35.62 -7.14
N ARG A 97 2.96 -36.25 -6.70
CA ARG A 97 3.33 -37.60 -7.14
C ARG A 97 2.35 -38.64 -6.60
N ILE A 98 1.98 -38.53 -5.32
CA ILE A 98 1.03 -39.44 -4.68
C ILE A 98 -0.34 -39.36 -5.37
N ILE A 99 -0.87 -38.15 -5.57
CA ILE A 99 -2.14 -37.94 -6.28
C ILE A 99 -2.12 -38.57 -7.67
N LYS A 100 -1.02 -38.41 -8.42
CA LYS A 100 -0.88 -39.02 -9.75
C LYS A 100 -1.03 -40.55 -9.71
N TYR A 101 -0.36 -41.21 -8.77
CA TYR A 101 -0.44 -42.67 -8.62
C TYR A 101 -1.83 -43.12 -8.13
N VAL A 102 -2.36 -42.44 -7.12
CA VAL A 102 -3.68 -42.72 -6.56
C VAL A 102 -4.75 -42.57 -7.64
N TYR A 103 -4.71 -41.50 -8.44
CA TYR A 103 -5.69 -41.26 -9.51
C TYR A 103 -5.59 -42.30 -10.62
N SER A 104 -4.37 -42.68 -11.01
CA SER A 104 -4.16 -43.76 -11.98
C SER A 104 -4.76 -45.09 -11.48
N ALA A 105 -4.60 -45.39 -10.19
CA ALA A 105 -5.16 -46.60 -9.61
C ALA A 105 -6.69 -46.51 -9.52
N TRP A 106 -7.22 -45.36 -9.13
CA TRP A 106 -8.65 -45.07 -9.05
C TRP A 106 -9.33 -45.18 -10.43
N ASP A 107 -8.70 -44.69 -11.50
CA ASP A 107 -9.19 -44.85 -12.87
C ASP A 107 -9.27 -46.33 -13.27
N THR A 108 -8.26 -47.12 -12.91
CA THR A 108 -8.26 -48.56 -13.19
C THR A 108 -9.37 -49.26 -12.42
N ILE A 109 -9.60 -48.90 -11.14
CA ILE A 109 -10.71 -49.41 -10.33
C ILE A 109 -12.08 -49.08 -10.96
N ASN A 110 -12.25 -47.86 -11.51
CA ASN A 110 -13.49 -47.47 -12.19
C ASN A 110 -13.71 -48.21 -13.52
N LYS A 111 -12.63 -48.53 -14.24
CA LYS A 111 -12.69 -49.27 -15.51
C LYS A 111 -13.05 -50.74 -15.31
N SER A 112 -12.71 -51.35 -14.17
CA SER A 112 -13.01 -52.75 -13.88
C SER A 112 -14.48 -53.04 -13.50
N LYS A 113 -15.41 -52.08 -13.63
CA LYS A 113 -16.85 -52.28 -13.37
C LYS A 113 -17.69 -52.23 -14.66
N ASP A 114 -18.54 -53.25 -14.82
CA ASP A 114 -19.50 -53.37 -15.92
C ASP A 114 -20.77 -52.49 -15.75
N ASN A 115 -21.15 -52.09 -14.52
CA ASN A 115 -22.35 -51.26 -14.28
C ASN A 115 -22.03 -49.77 -14.11
N SER A 116 -22.70 -48.90 -14.90
CA SER A 116 -22.50 -47.45 -14.97
C SER A 116 -22.95 -46.67 -13.73
N ASN A 117 -23.95 -47.16 -12.98
CA ASN A 117 -24.60 -46.42 -11.88
C ASN A 117 -23.79 -46.37 -10.55
N SER A 118 -22.53 -46.82 -10.53
CA SER A 118 -21.68 -46.82 -9.32
C SER A 118 -20.23 -46.35 -9.55
N LYS A 119 -19.94 -45.74 -10.71
CA LYS A 119 -18.59 -45.22 -11.01
C LYS A 119 -18.32 -43.93 -10.24
N CYS A 120 -17.14 -43.85 -9.63
CA CYS A 120 -16.76 -42.76 -8.75
C CYS A 120 -15.47 -42.13 -9.22
N TRP A 121 -15.57 -41.02 -9.95
CA TRP A 121 -14.40 -40.42 -10.58
C TRP A 121 -13.65 -39.49 -9.63
N HIS A 122 -12.32 -39.58 -9.65
CA HIS A 122 -11.49 -38.56 -9.04
C HIS A 122 -11.67 -37.23 -9.79
N LYS A 123 -11.45 -36.14 -9.08
CA LYS A 123 -11.41 -34.80 -9.62
C LYS A 123 -9.98 -34.31 -9.68
N LYS A 124 -9.62 -33.63 -10.76
CA LYS A 124 -8.29 -33.04 -10.89
C LYS A 124 -8.14 -31.85 -9.94
N PHE A 125 -7.42 -32.05 -8.83
CA PHE A 125 -6.98 -30.99 -7.93
C PHE A 125 -5.50 -30.67 -8.13
N ASN A 126 -5.10 -30.49 -9.39
CA ASN A 126 -3.75 -30.04 -9.73
C ASN A 126 -3.64 -28.52 -9.54
N VAL A 127 -3.84 -28.08 -8.29
CA VAL A 127 -3.84 -26.68 -7.87
C VAL A 127 -2.84 -26.50 -6.73
N GLY A 128 -2.36 -25.28 -6.53
CA GLY A 128 -1.47 -24.97 -5.41
C GLY A 128 -2.14 -25.24 -4.06
N GLU A 129 -1.34 -25.42 -3.01
CA GLU A 129 -1.80 -25.76 -1.67
C GLU A 129 -2.88 -24.79 -1.14
N GLN A 130 -2.69 -23.49 -1.36
CA GLN A 130 -3.65 -22.48 -0.93
C GLN A 130 -4.98 -22.59 -1.67
N ASP A 131 -4.95 -22.83 -2.97
CA ASP A 131 -6.18 -22.99 -3.75
C ASP A 131 -6.92 -24.27 -3.35
N PHE A 132 -6.18 -25.32 -3.03
CA PHE A 132 -6.76 -26.51 -2.46
C PHE A 132 -7.48 -26.22 -1.13
N LYS A 133 -6.81 -25.54 -0.18
CA LYS A 133 -7.40 -25.16 1.11
C LYS A 133 -8.69 -24.34 0.92
N ASN A 134 -8.70 -23.43 -0.05
CA ASN A 134 -9.87 -22.61 -0.38
C ASN A 134 -11.02 -23.43 -0.98
N LYS A 135 -10.75 -24.31 -1.95
CA LYS A 135 -11.75 -25.21 -2.54
C LYS A 135 -12.40 -26.09 -1.48
N LYS A 136 -11.60 -26.63 -0.56
CA LYS A 136 -12.09 -27.45 0.56
C LYS A 136 -13.05 -26.65 1.46
N LYS A 137 -12.66 -25.43 1.86
CA LYS A 137 -13.51 -24.56 2.69
C LYS A 137 -14.86 -24.27 2.03
N LEU A 138 -14.87 -23.97 0.74
CA LEU A 138 -16.11 -23.73 -0.01
C LEU A 138 -16.98 -24.99 -0.04
N PHE A 139 -16.38 -26.15 -0.30
CA PHE A 139 -17.09 -27.43 -0.30
C PHE A 139 -17.71 -27.74 1.07
N GLU A 140 -16.93 -27.72 2.15
CA GLU A 140 -17.40 -27.98 3.51
C GLU A 140 -18.53 -27.04 3.92
N PHE A 141 -18.48 -25.78 3.50
CA PHE A 141 -19.58 -24.83 3.73
C PHE A 141 -20.87 -25.26 3.02
N LEU A 142 -20.80 -25.69 1.76
CA LEU A 142 -21.99 -26.07 0.99
C LEU A 142 -22.71 -27.28 1.60
N GLU A 143 -21.97 -28.16 2.27
CA GLU A 143 -22.52 -29.28 3.05
C GLU A 143 -23.11 -28.81 4.38
N ALA A 144 -22.53 -27.77 4.99
CA ALA A 144 -22.94 -27.27 6.28
C ALA A 144 -24.08 -26.24 6.23
N VAL A 145 -24.36 -25.62 5.08
CA VAL A 145 -25.19 -24.41 5.01
C VAL A 145 -26.61 -24.60 5.50
N ASP A 146 -27.23 -25.76 5.23
CA ASP A 146 -28.60 -26.04 5.69
C ASP A 146 -28.66 -26.24 7.20
N VAL A 147 -27.65 -26.90 7.77
CA VAL A 147 -27.49 -27.06 9.22
C VAL A 147 -27.21 -25.72 9.89
N ILE A 148 -26.34 -24.89 9.31
CA ILE A 148 -26.05 -23.53 9.80
C ILE A 148 -27.32 -22.69 9.77
N LYS A 149 -28.11 -22.76 8.69
CA LYS A 149 -29.39 -22.05 8.56
C LYS A 149 -30.37 -22.48 9.66
N GLY A 150 -30.48 -23.77 9.96
CA GLY A 150 -31.30 -24.28 11.07
C GLY A 150 -30.85 -23.72 12.42
N LYS A 151 -29.56 -23.90 12.75
CA LYS A 151 -28.97 -23.43 14.02
C LYS A 151 -29.11 -21.91 14.20
N LEU A 152 -28.98 -21.11 13.13
CA LEU A 152 -29.15 -19.65 13.18
C LEU A 152 -30.54 -19.20 13.65
N ASN A 153 -31.58 -20.03 13.48
CA ASN A 153 -32.93 -19.71 13.94
C ASN A 153 -33.15 -20.02 15.44
N GLU A 154 -32.34 -20.91 16.01
CA GLU A 154 -32.54 -21.50 17.35
C GLU A 154 -31.56 -20.97 18.40
N THR A 155 -30.61 -20.14 18.00
CA THR A 155 -29.43 -19.81 18.81
C THR A 155 -29.48 -18.41 19.40
N GLU A 156 -29.02 -18.26 20.65
CA GLU A 156 -28.81 -16.97 21.32
C GLU A 156 -27.81 -16.05 20.57
N ASP A 157 -27.92 -14.74 20.79
CA ASP A 157 -27.22 -13.70 20.01
C ASP A 157 -25.68 -13.84 19.97
N SER A 158 -25.05 -14.38 21.01
CA SER A 158 -23.57 -14.51 21.09
C SER A 158 -23.02 -15.53 20.07
N LYS A 159 -23.57 -16.74 20.04
CA LYS A 159 -23.21 -17.80 19.07
C LYS A 159 -23.67 -17.45 17.65
N LYS A 160 -24.76 -16.68 17.51
CA LYS A 160 -25.20 -16.14 16.22
C LYS A 160 -24.13 -15.28 15.54
N ASN A 161 -23.37 -14.49 16.31
CA ASN A 161 -22.26 -13.70 15.76
C ASN A 161 -21.14 -14.58 15.19
N GLU A 162 -20.81 -15.71 15.82
CA GLU A 162 -19.80 -16.63 15.31
C GLU A 162 -20.21 -17.22 13.95
N TYR A 163 -21.47 -17.64 13.82
CA TYR A 163 -22.02 -18.11 12.55
C TYR A 163 -21.98 -17.01 11.48
N CYS A 164 -22.40 -15.79 11.82
CA CYS A 164 -22.38 -14.68 10.87
C CYS A 164 -20.95 -14.31 10.43
N ASN A 165 -19.96 -14.36 11.34
CA ASN A 165 -18.54 -14.15 11.00
C ASN A 165 -18.00 -15.24 10.08
N TYR A 166 -18.34 -16.51 10.35
CA TYR A 166 -17.99 -17.62 9.48
C TYR A 166 -18.61 -17.46 8.07
N LEU A 167 -19.91 -17.15 7.99
CA LEU A 167 -20.60 -16.88 6.73
C LEU A 167 -19.93 -15.74 5.95
N GLN A 168 -19.62 -14.63 6.62
CA GLN A 168 -18.94 -13.51 5.98
C GLN A 168 -17.59 -13.93 5.39
N SER A 169 -16.82 -14.74 6.12
CA SER A 169 -15.52 -15.25 5.65
C SER A 169 -15.64 -16.11 4.40
N ILE A 170 -16.69 -16.95 4.31
CA ILE A 170 -16.94 -17.82 3.16
C ILE A 170 -17.45 -17.03 1.96
N PHE A 171 -18.39 -16.12 2.16
CA PHE A 171 -18.90 -15.25 1.09
C PHE A 171 -17.80 -14.33 0.55
N SER A 172 -16.89 -13.86 1.41
CA SER A 172 -15.69 -13.12 0.99
C SER A 172 -14.75 -13.99 0.15
N LEU A 173 -14.52 -15.24 0.54
CA LEU A 173 -13.72 -16.18 -0.25
C LEU A 173 -14.36 -16.45 -1.63
N TYR A 174 -15.67 -16.70 -1.67
CA TYR A 174 -16.43 -16.87 -2.90
C TYR A 174 -16.28 -15.63 -3.81
N TYR A 175 -16.50 -14.44 -3.26
CA TYR A 175 -16.35 -13.17 -3.98
C TYR A 175 -14.96 -13.05 -4.63
N VAL A 176 -13.90 -13.23 -3.83
CA VAL A 176 -12.51 -13.12 -4.31
C VAL A 176 -12.26 -14.11 -5.44
N LYS A 177 -12.66 -15.37 -5.27
CA LYS A 177 -12.39 -16.42 -6.26
C LYS A 177 -13.22 -16.29 -7.53
N LYS A 178 -14.45 -15.79 -7.44
CA LYS A 178 -15.25 -15.46 -8.62
C LYS A 178 -14.65 -14.29 -9.40
N GLN A 179 -14.33 -13.18 -8.72
CA GLN A 179 -13.70 -12.02 -9.36
C GLN A 179 -12.33 -12.35 -9.97
N GLU A 180 -11.49 -13.09 -9.24
CA GLU A 180 -10.18 -13.53 -9.73
C GLU A 180 -10.30 -14.42 -10.97
N SER A 181 -11.29 -15.33 -11.00
CA SER A 181 -11.55 -16.19 -12.16
C SER A 181 -11.97 -15.38 -13.38
N THR A 182 -12.85 -14.39 -13.21
CA THR A 182 -13.26 -13.49 -14.29
C THR A 182 -12.08 -12.67 -14.81
N CYS A 183 -11.33 -12.02 -13.92
CA CYS A 183 -10.22 -11.15 -14.31
C CYS A 183 -9.10 -11.89 -15.05
N LYS A 184 -8.73 -13.08 -14.54
CA LYS A 184 -7.66 -13.89 -15.12
C LYS A 184 -8.12 -14.79 -16.27
N ASN A 185 -9.42 -14.78 -16.61
CA ASN A 185 -10.04 -15.76 -17.50
C ASN A 185 -9.67 -17.22 -17.10
N SER A 186 -9.76 -17.51 -15.80
CA SER A 186 -9.35 -18.78 -15.21
C SER A 186 -10.56 -19.67 -14.95
N SER A 187 -10.45 -20.95 -15.29
CA SER A 187 -11.47 -21.97 -15.00
C SER A 187 -11.21 -22.73 -13.70
N ILE A 188 -10.18 -22.36 -12.92
CA ILE A 188 -9.76 -23.12 -11.74
C ILE A 188 -10.90 -23.30 -10.74
N TYR A 189 -11.68 -22.26 -10.44
CA TYR A 189 -12.79 -22.31 -9.47
C TYR A 189 -14.18 -22.48 -10.09
N LYS A 190 -14.26 -22.74 -11.40
CA LYS A 190 -15.55 -22.77 -12.13
C LYS A 190 -16.56 -23.69 -11.44
N GLU A 191 -16.15 -24.91 -11.11
CA GLU A 191 -17.06 -25.89 -10.50
C GLU A 191 -17.51 -25.46 -9.10
N GLU A 192 -16.62 -24.93 -8.26
CA GLU A 192 -16.99 -24.48 -6.92
C GLU A 192 -17.94 -23.28 -6.97
N ILE A 193 -17.71 -22.35 -7.91
CA ILE A 193 -18.60 -21.20 -8.15
C ILE A 193 -19.98 -21.68 -8.59
N ASP A 194 -20.06 -22.56 -9.61
CA ASP A 194 -21.32 -23.09 -10.14
C ASP A 194 -22.12 -23.86 -9.07
N ARG A 195 -21.43 -24.56 -8.16
CA ARG A 195 -22.06 -25.24 -7.01
C ARG A 195 -22.56 -24.25 -5.98
N PHE A 196 -21.75 -23.23 -5.66
CA PHE A 196 -22.10 -22.22 -4.69
C PHE A 196 -23.36 -21.46 -5.10
N GLU A 197 -23.45 -21.04 -6.37
CA GLU A 197 -24.60 -20.32 -6.91
C GLU A 197 -25.87 -21.16 -6.96
N ARG A 198 -25.76 -22.47 -7.25
CA ARG A 198 -26.91 -23.38 -7.22
C ARG A 198 -27.42 -23.63 -5.80
N LYS A 199 -26.53 -23.78 -4.82
CA LYS A 199 -26.90 -24.07 -3.43
C LYS A 199 -27.40 -22.82 -2.71
N ILE A 200 -26.77 -21.68 -2.93
CA ILE A 200 -27.13 -20.38 -2.33
C ILE A 200 -28.15 -19.67 -3.22
N ASN A 201 -29.31 -20.29 -3.40
CA ASN A 201 -30.43 -19.70 -4.14
C ASN A 201 -31.06 -18.52 -3.36
N GLY A 202 -32.07 -17.86 -3.96
CA GLY A 202 -32.74 -16.70 -3.36
C GLY A 202 -33.31 -16.93 -1.95
N ASP A 203 -33.85 -18.13 -1.71
CA ASP A 203 -34.47 -18.50 -0.41
C ASP A 203 -33.42 -18.74 0.67
N VAL A 204 -32.33 -19.45 0.33
CA VAL A 204 -31.21 -19.65 1.26
C VAL A 204 -30.57 -18.30 1.58
N LEU A 205 -30.27 -17.52 0.55
CA LEU A 205 -29.63 -16.22 0.70
C LEU A 205 -30.48 -15.25 1.54
N SER A 206 -31.78 -15.15 1.29
CA SER A 206 -32.68 -14.27 2.06
C SER A 206 -32.76 -14.66 3.52
N SER A 207 -32.81 -15.96 3.83
CA SER A 207 -32.78 -16.46 5.20
C SER A 207 -31.46 -16.13 5.91
N LEU A 208 -30.31 -16.33 5.25
CA LEU A 208 -29.01 -16.01 5.83
C LEU A 208 -28.86 -14.50 6.09
N LYS A 209 -29.33 -13.65 5.17
CA LYS A 209 -29.34 -12.18 5.34
C LYS A 209 -30.20 -11.74 6.53
N LYS A 210 -31.41 -12.28 6.63
CA LYS A 210 -32.34 -11.96 7.73
C LYS A 210 -31.71 -12.26 9.10
N ASN A 211 -31.01 -13.38 9.20
CA ASN A 211 -30.36 -13.79 10.44
C ASN A 211 -29.00 -13.10 10.66
N CYS A 212 -28.33 -12.64 9.60
CA CYS A 212 -27.05 -11.95 9.67
C CYS A 212 -27.07 -10.60 8.93
N PRO A 213 -27.81 -9.60 9.43
CA PRO A 213 -28.00 -8.33 8.72
C PRO A 213 -26.71 -7.49 8.60
N ARG A 214 -25.74 -7.67 9.50
CA ARG A 214 -24.49 -6.88 9.55
C ARG A 214 -23.31 -7.47 8.77
N SER A 215 -23.45 -8.65 8.17
CA SER A 215 -22.34 -9.38 7.54
C SER A 215 -22.14 -9.09 6.05
N ASN A 216 -22.95 -8.21 5.44
CA ASN A 216 -22.83 -7.81 4.02
C ASN A 216 -22.88 -8.99 3.01
N LEU A 217 -23.55 -10.09 3.34
CA LEU A 217 -23.58 -11.30 2.49
C LEU A 217 -24.17 -11.04 1.11
N GLU A 218 -25.21 -10.21 1.01
CA GLU A 218 -25.82 -9.78 -0.25
C GLU A 218 -24.77 -9.29 -1.24
N PHE A 219 -23.97 -8.35 -0.77
CA PHE A 219 -23.04 -7.63 -1.59
C PHE A 219 -21.94 -8.53 -2.14
N LEU A 220 -21.41 -9.39 -1.27
CA LEU A 220 -20.39 -10.36 -1.63
C LEU A 220 -20.93 -11.43 -2.61
N TYR A 221 -22.24 -11.64 -2.66
CA TYR A 221 -22.87 -12.61 -3.54
C TYR A 221 -23.23 -12.04 -4.93
N THR A 222 -23.96 -10.92 -4.97
CA THR A 222 -24.59 -10.43 -6.22
C THR A 222 -23.59 -9.83 -7.21
N ILE A 223 -22.40 -9.45 -6.75
CA ILE A 223 -21.21 -9.03 -7.52
C ILE A 223 -21.36 -7.78 -8.42
N ASN A 224 -22.55 -7.40 -8.89
CA ASN A 224 -22.78 -6.27 -9.80
C ASN A 224 -24.05 -5.46 -9.47
N GLY A 225 -24.52 -5.48 -8.23
CA GLY A 225 -25.61 -4.60 -7.85
C GLY A 225 -25.06 -3.19 -7.63
N ASP A 226 -25.59 -2.21 -8.37
CA ASP A 226 -25.60 -0.78 -8.01
C ASP A 226 -26.28 -0.61 -6.64
N ILE A 227 -25.68 -1.14 -5.58
CA ILE A 227 -26.10 -0.88 -4.22
C ILE A 227 -25.37 0.39 -3.85
N GLU A 228 -26.05 1.51 -4.06
CA GLU A 228 -25.69 2.82 -3.53
C GLU A 228 -24.94 2.67 -2.20
N LEU A 229 -23.67 3.12 -2.19
CA LEU A 229 -22.81 3.18 -1.01
C LEU A 229 -23.44 3.98 0.16
N SER A 230 -24.55 4.67 -0.10
CA SER A 230 -25.28 5.59 0.78
C SER A 230 -25.86 4.95 2.03
N ASN A 231 -26.24 3.66 2.01
CA ASN A 231 -27.16 3.10 3.01
C ASN A 231 -26.61 2.02 3.96
N ARG A 232 -25.29 1.88 4.16
CA ARG A 232 -24.74 0.81 5.02
C ARG A 232 -24.15 1.27 6.34
N GLN A 233 -24.76 0.82 7.45
CA GLN A 233 -24.23 0.88 8.81
C GLN A 233 -23.39 -0.38 9.09
N GLY A 234 -22.06 -0.24 9.11
CA GLY A 234 -21.18 -1.26 9.68
C GLY A 234 -21.11 -1.16 11.21
N PRO A 235 -20.77 -2.23 11.94
CA PRO A 235 -20.56 -2.17 13.38
C PRO A 235 -19.34 -1.27 13.69
N GLY A 236 -19.53 -0.24 14.51
CA GLY A 236 -18.49 0.73 14.89
C GLY A 236 -18.35 1.94 13.97
N VAL A 237 -19.18 2.06 12.93
CA VAL A 237 -19.19 3.24 12.05
C VAL A 237 -20.08 4.31 12.69
N THR A 238 -19.47 5.19 13.49
CA THR A 238 -20.02 6.55 13.63
C THR A 238 -20.25 7.08 12.23
N ARG A 239 -21.48 7.47 11.93
CA ARG A 239 -21.82 8.29 10.76
C ARG A 239 -20.69 9.32 10.70
N LEU A 240 -19.86 9.31 9.65
CA LEU A 240 -19.14 10.52 9.33
C LEU A 240 -20.27 11.50 9.08
N GLU A 241 -20.55 12.34 10.08
CA GLU A 241 -21.24 13.58 9.82
C GLU A 241 -20.51 14.14 8.61
N ASN A 242 -21.27 14.36 7.54
CA ASN A 242 -20.79 15.20 6.46
C ASN A 242 -20.53 16.56 7.12
N ASN A 243 -19.33 16.70 7.69
CA ASN A 243 -18.77 17.94 8.21
C ASN A 243 -18.37 18.80 7.01
N ASP A 244 -19.25 18.85 5.99
CA ASP A 244 -19.19 19.83 4.95
C ASP A 244 -19.63 21.12 5.60
N THR A 245 -18.65 21.75 6.24
CA THR A 245 -18.74 23.10 6.76
C THR A 245 -19.32 24.00 5.66
N PRO A 246 -20.04 25.07 6.01
CA PRO A 246 -20.49 26.07 5.03
C PRO A 246 -19.35 26.52 4.09
N TYR A 247 -18.13 26.57 4.63
CA TYR A 247 -16.88 26.75 3.90
C TYR A 247 -16.68 25.72 2.76
N THR A 248 -16.81 24.42 3.03
CA THR A 248 -16.63 23.36 2.04
C THR A 248 -17.60 23.50 0.88
N LYS A 249 -18.88 23.70 1.18
CA LYS A 249 -19.94 23.81 0.17
C LYS A 249 -19.70 25.00 -0.75
N LEU A 250 -19.28 26.14 -0.18
CA LEU A 250 -18.94 27.34 -0.93
C LEU A 250 -17.75 27.11 -1.87
N MET A 251 -16.69 26.46 -1.38
CA MET A 251 -15.51 26.13 -2.19
C MET A 251 -15.88 25.23 -3.37
N GLU A 252 -16.63 24.16 -3.13
CA GLU A 252 -17.09 23.24 -4.17
C GLU A 252 -18.06 23.90 -5.17
N GLU A 253 -18.94 24.80 -4.72
CA GLU A 253 -19.86 25.53 -5.60
C GLU A 253 -19.11 26.43 -6.59
N ILE A 254 -18.17 27.26 -6.11
CA ILE A 254 -17.43 28.18 -6.97
C ILE A 254 -16.47 27.43 -7.89
N LEU A 255 -15.70 26.49 -7.34
CA LEU A 255 -14.77 25.70 -8.14
C LEU A 255 -15.50 24.80 -9.13
N GLY A 256 -16.69 24.28 -8.80
CA GLY A 256 -17.54 23.55 -9.75
C GLY A 256 -18.04 24.38 -10.94
N LYS A 257 -18.20 25.71 -10.77
CA LYS A 257 -18.54 26.63 -11.88
C LYS A 257 -17.34 26.99 -12.76
N LEU A 258 -16.12 26.87 -12.22
CA LEU A 258 -14.85 27.26 -12.89
C LEU A 258 -14.16 26.08 -13.54
N THR A 259 -14.15 24.94 -12.85
CA THR A 259 -13.77 23.66 -13.42
C THR A 259 -14.73 23.36 -14.55
N SER A 260 -14.24 23.32 -15.78
CA SER A 260 -14.96 22.57 -16.79
C SER A 260 -15.02 21.15 -16.23
N HIS A 261 -16.19 20.74 -15.74
CA HIS A 261 -16.46 19.47 -15.04
C HIS A 261 -15.98 18.21 -15.79
N THR A 262 -15.44 18.38 -16.99
CA THR A 262 -14.99 17.35 -17.92
C THR A 262 -13.89 16.46 -17.35
N ILE A 263 -12.88 16.97 -16.64
CA ILE A 263 -11.79 16.10 -16.12
C ILE A 263 -12.32 15.14 -15.07
N TYR A 264 -13.02 15.61 -14.03
CA TYR A 264 -13.57 14.72 -13.01
C TYR A 264 -14.66 13.80 -13.58
N THR A 265 -15.49 14.28 -14.51
CA THR A 265 -16.48 13.44 -15.21
C THR A 265 -15.81 12.34 -16.04
N ASP A 266 -14.69 12.63 -16.72
CA ASP A 266 -13.88 11.64 -17.43
C ASP A 266 -13.32 10.59 -16.45
N LEU A 267 -12.87 11.02 -15.27
CA LEU A 267 -12.32 10.14 -14.23
C LEU A 267 -13.38 9.23 -13.59
N ASP A 268 -14.63 9.71 -13.46
CA ASP A 268 -15.76 8.97 -12.91
C ASP A 268 -16.41 8.00 -13.92
N ASN A 269 -16.06 8.10 -15.21
CA ASN A 269 -16.60 7.24 -16.25
C ASN A 269 -16.29 5.76 -15.95
N LYS A 270 -17.31 4.89 -15.86
CA LYS A 270 -17.15 3.45 -15.54
C LYS A 270 -17.03 2.53 -16.75
N GLN A 271 -17.03 3.07 -17.97
CA GLN A 271 -16.93 2.27 -19.19
C GLN A 271 -15.61 1.49 -19.21
N ASP A 272 -15.69 0.21 -19.59
CA ASP A 272 -14.56 -0.70 -19.82
C ASP A 272 -13.60 -0.91 -18.64
N ILE A 273 -14.00 -0.60 -17.40
CA ILE A 273 -13.10 -0.72 -16.23
C ILE A 273 -12.65 -2.16 -15.96
N ASP A 274 -13.45 -3.16 -16.36
CA ASP A 274 -13.12 -4.58 -16.16
C ASP A 274 -11.88 -5.04 -16.94
N LYS A 275 -11.50 -4.33 -18.01
CA LYS A 275 -10.23 -4.58 -18.74
C LYS A 275 -9.00 -4.42 -17.84
N TYR A 276 -9.13 -3.67 -16.73
CA TYR A 276 -8.04 -3.35 -15.81
C TYR A 276 -8.10 -4.16 -14.51
N CYS A 277 -9.05 -5.07 -14.34
CA CYS A 277 -9.27 -5.72 -13.05
C CYS A 277 -8.15 -6.67 -12.62
N ASN A 278 -7.29 -7.13 -13.54
CA ASN A 278 -6.10 -7.90 -13.22
C ASN A 278 -5.10 -7.15 -12.31
N TYR A 279 -5.12 -5.81 -12.30
CA TYR A 279 -4.29 -5.02 -11.38
C TYR A 279 -4.86 -4.99 -9.95
N CYS A 280 -6.11 -5.43 -9.77
CA CYS A 280 -6.86 -5.29 -8.52
C CYS A 280 -7.00 -6.59 -7.73
N ILE A 281 -6.32 -7.68 -8.13
CA ILE A 281 -6.44 -8.99 -7.47
C ILE A 281 -6.12 -8.91 -5.96
N ASN A 282 -5.12 -8.13 -5.58
CA ASN A 282 -4.71 -7.95 -4.17
C ASN A 282 -5.68 -7.06 -3.37
N VAL A 283 -6.57 -6.33 -4.04
CA VAL A 283 -7.60 -5.47 -3.42
C VAL A 283 -8.88 -6.25 -3.12
N LEU A 284 -9.18 -7.31 -3.89
CA LEU A 284 -10.40 -8.11 -3.74
C LEU A 284 -10.71 -8.55 -2.29
N PRO A 285 -9.74 -9.00 -1.46
CA PRO A 285 -10.03 -9.42 -0.09
C PRO A 285 -10.51 -8.28 0.82
N LEU A 286 -10.22 -7.02 0.47
CA LEU A 286 -10.61 -5.84 1.24
C LEU A 286 -12.07 -5.48 1.06
N GLU A 287 -12.73 -5.99 0.02
CA GLU A 287 -14.12 -5.67 -0.33
C GLU A 287 -15.11 -5.95 0.81
N LYS A 288 -14.80 -6.95 1.64
CA LYS A 288 -15.64 -7.34 2.79
C LYS A 288 -15.70 -6.23 3.86
N ASP A 289 -14.59 -5.53 4.06
CA ASP A 289 -14.39 -4.51 5.11
C ASP A 289 -14.57 -3.09 4.54
N TYR A 290 -14.23 -2.92 3.27
CA TYR A 290 -14.26 -1.65 2.52
C TYR A 290 -15.06 -1.81 1.22
N PRO A 291 -16.40 -1.94 1.28
CA PRO A 291 -17.24 -2.05 0.09
C PRO A 291 -16.99 -0.91 -0.91
N GLY A 292 -16.84 -1.25 -2.19
CA GLY A 292 -16.55 -0.32 -3.29
C GLY A 292 -15.06 -0.19 -3.61
N VAL A 293 -14.15 -0.72 -2.79
CA VAL A 293 -12.70 -0.60 -3.02
C VAL A 293 -12.24 -1.30 -4.30
N THR A 294 -12.86 -2.43 -4.68
CA THR A 294 -12.54 -3.15 -5.91
C THR A 294 -12.94 -2.36 -7.15
N GLU A 295 -14.16 -1.80 -7.17
CA GLU A 295 -14.62 -0.96 -8.28
C GLU A 295 -13.71 0.26 -8.44
N PHE A 296 -13.42 0.94 -7.33
CA PHE A 296 -12.49 2.06 -7.31
C PHE A 296 -11.10 1.69 -7.81
N CYS A 297 -10.56 0.53 -7.40
CA CYS A 297 -9.28 0.05 -7.89
C CYS A 297 -9.29 -0.12 -9.42
N LYS A 298 -10.36 -0.70 -10.00
CA LYS A 298 -10.47 -0.86 -11.46
C LYS A 298 -10.50 0.50 -12.15
N LEU A 299 -11.25 1.45 -11.60
CA LEU A 299 -11.39 2.81 -12.13
C LEU A 299 -10.07 3.59 -12.08
N LEU A 300 -9.38 3.57 -10.94
CA LEU A 300 -8.05 4.15 -10.77
C LEU A 300 -7.04 3.50 -11.72
N SER A 301 -7.11 2.17 -11.87
CA SER A 301 -6.22 1.44 -12.77
C SER A 301 -6.39 1.87 -14.23
N LYS A 302 -7.64 2.06 -14.67
CA LYS A 302 -7.97 2.60 -15.99
C LYS A 302 -7.40 4.00 -16.16
N ASN A 303 -7.70 4.90 -15.21
CA ASN A 303 -7.33 6.30 -15.30
C ASN A 303 -5.80 6.49 -15.35
N LEU A 304 -5.05 5.79 -14.49
CA LEU A 304 -3.60 5.79 -14.51
C LEU A 304 -3.01 5.19 -15.80
N SER A 305 -3.63 4.14 -16.34
CA SER A 305 -3.12 3.50 -17.56
C SER A 305 -3.33 4.35 -18.81
N ASN A 306 -4.45 5.08 -18.87
CA ASN A 306 -4.86 5.86 -20.05
C ASN A 306 -4.28 7.28 -20.04
N ILE A 307 -3.77 7.77 -18.91
CA ILE A 307 -3.19 9.12 -18.84
C ILE A 307 -1.95 9.28 -19.72
N LYS A 308 -1.29 8.18 -20.09
CA LYS A 308 -0.12 8.17 -20.98
C LYS A 308 -0.45 8.70 -22.39
N ASP A 309 -1.68 8.49 -22.84
CA ASP A 309 -2.13 8.79 -24.20
C ASP A 309 -2.77 10.19 -24.31
N LYS A 310 -2.68 10.99 -23.24
CA LYS A 310 -3.31 12.31 -23.12
C LYS A 310 -2.29 13.43 -23.34
N ASN A 311 -2.59 14.34 -24.27
CA ASN A 311 -1.74 15.50 -24.57
C ASN A 311 -1.68 16.50 -23.38
N ASP A 312 -2.72 16.53 -22.55
CA ASP A 312 -2.86 17.34 -21.34
C ASP A 312 -2.48 16.56 -20.06
N ARG A 313 -1.61 15.55 -20.17
CA ARG A 313 -1.24 14.65 -19.07
C ARG A 313 -0.73 15.38 -17.82
N ASP A 314 0.20 16.33 -17.97
CA ASP A 314 0.79 17.03 -16.81
C ASP A 314 -0.26 17.86 -16.07
N GLU A 315 -1.27 18.35 -16.77
CA GLU A 315 -2.43 19.00 -16.19
C GLU A 315 -3.34 18.00 -15.48
N ARG A 316 -3.61 16.83 -16.08
CA ARG A 316 -4.52 15.82 -15.50
C ARG A 316 -3.98 15.12 -14.25
N CYS A 317 -2.66 15.03 -14.09
CA CYS A 317 -2.05 14.27 -13.01
C CYS A 317 -2.42 14.78 -11.60
N PRO A 318 -2.32 16.08 -11.31
CA PRO A 318 -2.83 16.66 -10.07
C PRO A 318 -4.31 16.35 -9.82
N TYR A 319 -5.18 16.52 -10.83
CA TYR A 319 -6.62 16.19 -10.71
C TYR A 319 -6.86 14.73 -10.37
N LEU A 320 -6.14 13.81 -11.01
CA LEU A 320 -6.21 12.39 -10.69
C LEU A 320 -5.80 12.12 -9.24
N SER A 321 -4.80 12.83 -8.73
CA SER A 321 -4.36 12.67 -7.33
C SER A 321 -5.45 13.10 -6.35
N TYR A 322 -6.05 14.26 -6.54
CA TYR A 322 -7.13 14.76 -5.67
C TYR A 322 -8.41 13.94 -5.79
N TRP A 323 -8.76 13.51 -7.00
CA TRP A 323 -9.86 12.58 -7.23
C TRP A 323 -9.64 11.25 -6.48
N THR A 324 -8.40 10.74 -6.47
CA THR A 324 -8.05 9.53 -5.72
C THR A 324 -8.22 9.76 -4.22
N TYR A 325 -7.75 10.90 -3.70
CA TYR A 325 -7.86 11.27 -2.29
C TYR A 325 -9.32 11.33 -1.82
N ASP A 326 -10.17 11.99 -2.60
CA ASP A 326 -11.60 12.13 -2.30
C ASP A 326 -12.31 10.77 -2.25
N ASN A 327 -12.01 9.88 -3.21
CA ASN A 327 -12.59 8.53 -3.25
C ASN A 327 -12.07 7.63 -2.14
N VAL A 328 -10.76 7.65 -1.86
CA VAL A 328 -10.17 6.88 -0.76
C VAL A 328 -10.76 7.30 0.59
N ARG A 329 -10.93 8.62 0.82
CA ARG A 329 -11.60 9.15 2.02
C ARG A 329 -13.02 8.58 2.17
N LYS A 330 -13.80 8.55 1.08
CA LYS A 330 -15.17 8.00 1.06
C LYS A 330 -15.20 6.50 1.38
N ILE A 331 -14.23 5.74 0.87
CA ILE A 331 -14.11 4.29 1.09
C ILE A 331 -13.71 3.97 2.53
N ILE A 332 -12.66 4.63 3.04
CA ILE A 332 -12.13 4.38 4.39
C ILE A 332 -13.07 4.93 5.46
N ARG A 333 -13.83 5.98 5.14
CA ARG A 333 -14.70 6.69 6.09
C ARG A 333 -13.95 7.19 7.33
N SER A 334 -12.71 7.62 7.14
CA SER A 334 -11.88 8.28 8.15
C SER A 334 -11.31 9.57 7.60
N SER A 335 -11.25 10.61 8.44
CA SER A 335 -10.51 11.83 8.17
C SER A 335 -9.04 11.74 8.57
N THR A 336 -8.70 10.78 9.44
CA THR A 336 -7.36 10.61 9.99
C THR A 336 -6.53 9.69 9.10
N TYR A 337 -5.34 10.16 8.75
CA TYR A 337 -4.36 9.36 8.03
C TYR A 337 -3.87 8.20 8.91
N ASN A 338 -3.85 7.00 8.34
CA ASN A 338 -3.29 5.83 9.01
C ASN A 338 -2.54 4.98 8.00
N THR A 339 -1.21 5.01 8.04
CA THR A 339 -0.31 4.19 7.21
C THR A 339 -0.59 2.68 7.32
N LEU A 340 -1.19 2.24 8.43
CA LEU A 340 -1.55 0.84 8.66
C LEU A 340 -2.87 0.45 7.99
N ASN A 341 -3.61 1.39 7.40
CA ASN A 341 -4.83 1.06 6.70
C ASN A 341 -4.52 0.22 5.44
N PRO A 342 -5.11 -0.97 5.28
CA PRO A 342 -4.80 -1.86 4.17
C PRO A 342 -5.21 -1.27 2.81
N VAL A 343 -6.26 -0.44 2.74
CA VAL A 343 -6.68 0.25 1.51
C VAL A 343 -5.60 1.21 1.05
N ILE A 344 -5.07 2.04 1.96
CA ILE A 344 -4.00 3.00 1.66
C ILE A 344 -2.77 2.27 1.08
N ASN A 345 -2.35 1.19 1.73
CA ASN A 345 -1.20 0.41 1.28
C ASN A 345 -1.42 -0.24 -0.09
N GLN A 346 -2.56 -0.88 -0.32
CA GLN A 346 -2.83 -1.53 -1.61
C GLN A 346 -2.99 -0.52 -2.74
N ILE A 347 -3.61 0.65 -2.50
CA ILE A 347 -3.75 1.71 -3.51
C ILE A 347 -2.39 2.36 -3.82
N ASN A 348 -1.54 2.62 -2.82
CA ASN A 348 -0.17 3.10 -3.08
C ASN A 348 0.64 2.10 -3.92
N ASN A 349 0.55 0.81 -3.61
CA ASN A 349 1.19 -0.25 -4.40
C ASN A 349 0.67 -0.29 -5.85
N LEU A 350 -0.63 -0.10 -6.04
CA LEU A 350 -1.26 -0.03 -7.36
C LEU A 350 -0.74 1.17 -8.16
N ILE A 351 -0.70 2.36 -7.55
CA ILE A 351 -0.19 3.58 -8.19
C ILE A 351 1.24 3.36 -8.66
N LEU A 352 2.10 2.82 -7.80
CA LEU A 352 3.49 2.47 -8.11
C LEU A 352 3.58 1.47 -9.27
N LEU A 353 2.82 0.37 -9.19
CA LEU A 353 2.85 -0.70 -10.18
C LEU A 353 2.46 -0.21 -11.57
N ILE A 354 1.39 0.57 -11.69
CA ILE A 354 0.91 1.07 -12.99
C ILE A 354 1.86 2.14 -13.53
N ASN A 355 2.36 3.03 -12.69
CA ASN A 355 3.36 4.03 -13.08
C ASN A 355 4.62 3.38 -13.66
N MET A 356 5.17 2.37 -12.96
CA MET A 356 6.36 1.66 -13.41
C MET A 356 6.10 0.82 -14.67
N LYS A 357 4.89 0.25 -14.81
CA LYS A 357 4.55 -0.59 -15.96
C LYS A 357 4.25 0.19 -17.24
N PHE A 358 3.62 1.36 -17.12
CA PHE A 358 3.02 2.06 -18.26
C PHE A 358 3.56 3.47 -18.50
N LEU A 359 4.09 4.15 -17.49
CA LEU A 359 4.38 5.59 -17.54
C LEU A 359 5.88 5.92 -17.62
N ASN A 360 6.78 4.95 -17.36
CA ASN A 360 8.23 5.06 -17.56
C ASN A 360 8.84 6.40 -17.12
N LYS A 361 9.31 7.25 -18.05
CA LYS A 361 10.01 8.51 -17.75
C LYS A 361 9.07 9.64 -17.32
N ASN A 362 7.79 9.54 -17.68
CA ASN A 362 6.79 10.57 -17.47
C ASN A 362 5.74 10.01 -16.50
N LEU A 363 6.11 9.95 -15.22
CA LEU A 363 5.31 9.34 -14.15
C LEU A 363 4.21 10.28 -13.63
N CYS A 364 3.02 9.73 -13.42
CA CYS A 364 1.93 10.36 -12.67
C CYS A 364 1.94 9.83 -11.23
N LEU A 365 3.03 10.13 -10.51
CA LEU A 365 3.31 9.52 -9.22
C LEU A 365 2.88 10.41 -8.06
N PHE A 366 2.01 9.87 -7.23
CA PHE A 366 1.54 10.47 -5.98
C PHE A 366 1.29 9.38 -4.94
N TYR A 367 1.21 9.76 -3.68
CA TYR A 367 1.06 8.83 -2.57
C TYR A 367 -0.07 9.28 -1.65
N LEU A 368 -0.73 8.30 -1.05
CA LEU A 368 -1.63 8.50 0.06
C LEU A 368 -0.78 8.57 1.34
N ASP A 369 -0.27 9.76 1.66
CA ASP A 369 0.70 10.01 2.74
C ASP A 369 0.28 11.10 3.76
N SER A 370 -0.93 11.66 3.60
CA SER A 370 -1.42 12.77 4.41
C SER A 370 -2.88 12.60 4.83
N SER A 371 -3.36 13.55 5.63
CA SER A 371 -4.74 13.57 6.13
C SER A 371 -5.74 14.02 5.07
N ALA A 372 -7.01 13.65 5.25
CA ALA A 372 -8.09 14.09 4.37
C ALA A 372 -8.24 15.62 4.32
N ASN A 373 -7.93 16.32 5.43
CA ASN A 373 -8.00 17.78 5.47
C ASN A 373 -6.88 18.41 4.66
N ALA A 374 -5.64 17.89 4.78
CA ALA A 374 -4.51 18.38 4.01
C ALA A 374 -4.75 18.21 2.50
N TRP A 375 -5.18 17.02 2.06
CA TRP A 375 -5.52 16.77 0.65
C TRP A 375 -6.55 17.74 0.08
N LYS A 376 -7.52 18.14 0.91
CA LYS A 376 -8.59 19.08 0.54
C LYS A 376 -8.08 20.52 0.43
N GLU A 377 -7.24 20.96 1.35
CA GLU A 377 -6.59 22.27 1.28
C GLU A 377 -5.69 22.37 0.04
N GLU A 378 -4.86 21.34 -0.20
CA GLU A 378 -4.01 21.24 -1.39
C GLU A 378 -4.84 21.29 -2.68
N LYS A 379 -5.96 20.55 -2.75
CA LYS A 379 -6.88 20.59 -3.89
C LYS A 379 -7.40 22.00 -4.15
N TYR A 380 -7.90 22.68 -3.11
CA TYR A 380 -8.44 24.03 -3.25
C TYR A 380 -7.40 25.05 -3.69
N LEU A 381 -6.17 24.95 -3.17
CA LEU A 381 -5.07 25.80 -3.61
C LEU A 381 -4.68 25.51 -5.05
N HIS A 382 -4.54 24.24 -5.42
CA HIS A 382 -4.24 23.84 -6.80
C HIS A 382 -5.24 24.41 -7.80
N GLU A 383 -6.54 24.21 -7.55
CA GLU A 383 -7.61 24.70 -8.42
C GLU A 383 -7.70 26.23 -8.42
N TYR A 384 -7.49 26.89 -7.26
CA TYR A 384 -7.39 28.35 -7.19
C TYR A 384 -6.33 28.91 -8.14
N PHE A 385 -5.10 28.37 -8.10
CA PHE A 385 -4.03 28.85 -8.99
C PHE A 385 -4.33 28.55 -10.46
N LYS A 386 -4.93 27.39 -10.75
CA LYS A 386 -5.30 27.00 -12.11
C LYS A 386 -6.35 27.92 -12.73
N TYR A 387 -7.37 28.30 -11.97
CA TYR A 387 -8.48 29.15 -12.44
C TYR A 387 -8.34 30.62 -12.08
N PHE A 388 -7.17 31.03 -11.55
CA PHE A 388 -6.94 32.41 -11.14
C PHE A 388 -7.27 33.40 -12.26
N THR A 389 -6.73 33.17 -13.47
CA THR A 389 -6.93 34.03 -14.64
C THR A 389 -8.39 34.09 -15.08
N ASP A 390 -9.11 32.98 -14.95
CA ASP A 390 -10.53 32.90 -15.32
C ASP A 390 -11.37 33.70 -14.34
N ILE A 391 -11.07 33.65 -13.04
CA ILE A 391 -11.71 34.50 -12.03
C ILE A 391 -11.34 35.97 -12.27
N GLU A 392 -10.06 36.24 -12.57
CA GLU A 392 -9.54 37.57 -12.85
C GLU A 392 -10.24 38.23 -14.05
N GLY A 393 -10.61 37.44 -15.06
CA GLY A 393 -11.22 37.87 -16.31
C GLY A 393 -12.73 38.09 -16.24
N LYS A 394 -13.40 37.71 -15.15
CA LYS A 394 -14.86 37.89 -15.00
C LYS A 394 -15.20 39.36 -14.76
N SER A 395 -15.54 40.08 -15.83
CA SER A 395 -16.16 41.41 -15.77
C SER A 395 -17.69 41.27 -15.63
N GLY A 396 -18.31 42.13 -14.82
CA GLY A 396 -19.79 42.23 -14.75
C GLY A 396 -20.51 41.05 -14.08
N ILE A 397 -19.95 40.50 -13.00
CA ILE A 397 -20.59 39.42 -12.21
C ILE A 397 -21.88 39.97 -11.54
N PRO A 398 -23.03 39.26 -11.62
CA PRO A 398 -24.23 39.62 -10.87
C PRO A 398 -23.94 39.76 -9.37
N GLU A 399 -24.57 40.73 -8.70
CA GLU A 399 -24.28 41.08 -7.29
C GLU A 399 -24.32 39.86 -6.34
N LYS A 400 -25.27 38.94 -6.55
CA LYS A 400 -25.39 37.69 -5.80
C LYS A 400 -24.18 36.78 -5.97
N ASP A 401 -23.66 36.65 -7.18
CA ASP A 401 -22.48 35.84 -7.46
C ASP A 401 -21.20 36.53 -6.96
N GLN A 402 -21.14 37.86 -7.04
CA GLN A 402 -20.02 38.66 -6.55
C GLN A 402 -19.75 38.42 -5.07
N LYS A 403 -20.81 38.38 -4.23
CA LYS A 403 -20.69 38.02 -2.81
C LYS A 403 -20.05 36.65 -2.62
N THR A 404 -20.51 35.65 -3.37
CA THR A 404 -20.00 34.27 -3.30
C THR A 404 -18.52 34.19 -3.70
N TYR A 405 -18.10 34.88 -4.77
CA TYR A 405 -16.68 34.96 -5.15
C TYR A 405 -15.83 35.65 -4.08
N CYS A 406 -16.33 36.74 -3.49
CA CYS A 406 -15.60 37.45 -2.44
C CYS A 406 -15.45 36.61 -1.16
N GLU A 407 -16.47 35.84 -0.78
CA GLU A 407 -16.37 34.88 0.32
C GLU A 407 -15.38 33.75 0.02
N PHE A 408 -15.37 33.24 -1.23
CA PHE A 408 -14.40 32.27 -1.70
C PHE A 408 -12.96 32.81 -1.63
N ILE A 409 -12.71 34.03 -2.11
CA ILE A 409 -11.37 34.66 -2.08
C ILE A 409 -10.90 34.85 -0.65
N ARG A 410 -11.78 35.27 0.27
CA ARG A 410 -11.47 35.38 1.71
C ARG A 410 -11.06 34.04 2.32
N ASN A 411 -11.72 32.98 1.91
CA ASN A 411 -11.44 31.62 2.37
C ASN A 411 -10.11 31.11 1.82
N ILE A 412 -9.85 31.31 0.53
CA ILE A 412 -8.56 31.00 -0.09
C ILE A 412 -7.43 31.82 0.52
N ASN A 413 -7.64 33.09 0.90
CA ASN A 413 -6.61 33.92 1.54
C ASN A 413 -6.05 33.26 2.80
N LYS A 414 -6.91 32.64 3.62
CA LYS A 414 -6.49 31.92 4.82
C LYS A 414 -5.65 30.69 4.50
N LEU A 415 -6.04 29.91 3.48
CA LEU A 415 -5.23 28.78 3.02
C LEU A 415 -3.90 29.24 2.42
N TYR A 416 -3.93 30.31 1.64
CA TYR A 416 -2.72 30.88 1.06
C TYR A 416 -1.72 31.31 2.14
N GLU A 417 -2.22 31.99 3.18
CA GLU A 417 -1.44 32.39 4.36
C GLU A 417 -0.85 31.21 5.14
N SER A 418 -1.65 30.16 5.40
CA SER A 418 -1.16 29.00 6.15
C SER A 418 -0.13 28.17 5.38
N HIS A 419 -0.13 28.28 4.05
CA HIS A 419 0.75 27.50 3.18
C HIS A 419 2.01 28.23 2.69
N ILE A 420 1.94 29.54 2.46
CA ILE A 420 3.04 30.30 1.82
C ILE A 420 4.38 30.15 2.55
N ASN A 421 4.39 30.19 3.88
CA ASN A 421 5.63 30.19 4.68
C ASN A 421 6.42 28.87 4.58
N HIS A 422 5.72 27.74 4.45
CA HIS A 422 6.39 26.44 4.35
C HIS A 422 6.56 25.99 2.89
N CYS A 423 5.75 26.52 1.98
CA CYS A 423 5.83 26.21 0.57
C CYS A 423 6.85 27.06 -0.19
N CYS A 424 7.03 28.33 0.16
CA CYS A 424 7.79 29.28 -0.64
C CYS A 424 9.05 29.77 0.07
N ASN A 425 10.17 29.68 -0.63
CA ASN A 425 11.39 30.41 -0.29
C ASN A 425 11.62 31.50 -1.33
N TYR A 426 11.72 32.74 -0.88
CA TYR A 426 12.06 33.88 -1.71
C TYR A 426 13.55 34.19 -1.57
N PHE A 427 14.14 34.67 -2.65
CA PHE A 427 15.54 35.08 -2.71
C PHE A 427 15.64 36.54 -3.13
N THR A 428 16.82 37.12 -2.94
CA THR A 428 17.19 38.40 -3.55
C THR A 428 17.02 38.30 -5.08
N GLU A 429 16.61 39.41 -5.73
CA GLU A 429 16.37 39.49 -7.18
C GLU A 429 15.08 38.81 -7.70
N ASP A 430 14.00 38.80 -6.90
CA ASP A 430 12.67 38.28 -7.26
C ASP A 430 12.63 36.75 -7.60
N ALA A 431 13.73 36.03 -7.41
CA ALA A 431 13.77 34.59 -7.58
C ALA A 431 13.08 33.86 -6.40
N TYR A 432 12.43 32.74 -6.66
CA TYR A 432 11.79 31.93 -5.63
C TYR A 432 11.87 30.42 -5.93
N PHE A 433 11.71 29.62 -4.88
CA PHE A 433 11.62 28.16 -4.96
C PHE A 433 10.39 27.66 -4.20
N SER A 434 9.66 26.72 -4.80
CA SER A 434 8.48 26.09 -4.18
C SER A 434 8.77 24.64 -3.78
N TYR A 435 8.57 24.31 -2.50
CA TYR A 435 8.53 22.92 -2.01
C TYR A 435 7.21 22.22 -2.29
N CYS A 436 6.17 23.00 -2.59
CA CYS A 436 4.80 22.53 -2.80
C CYS A 436 4.39 22.70 -4.28
N ASN A 437 5.32 22.52 -5.21
CA ASN A 437 5.13 22.77 -6.63
C ASN A 437 3.93 22.04 -7.26
N LYS A 438 3.43 20.98 -6.62
CA LYS A 438 2.22 20.25 -7.04
C LYS A 438 0.93 21.06 -6.90
N TYR A 439 0.85 21.98 -5.93
CA TYR A 439 -0.40 22.65 -5.58
C TYR A 439 -0.27 24.13 -5.20
N PHE A 440 0.95 24.64 -4.97
CA PHE A 440 1.18 26.00 -4.54
C PHE A 440 2.06 26.79 -5.51
N ASN A 441 1.60 27.98 -5.90
CA ASN A 441 2.37 28.91 -6.72
C ASN A 441 2.86 30.12 -5.90
N CYS A 442 4.18 30.31 -5.88
CA CYS A 442 4.84 31.37 -5.11
C CYS A 442 4.95 32.71 -5.86
N ASP A 443 4.53 32.79 -7.12
CA ASP A 443 4.50 34.07 -7.84
C ASP A 443 3.53 35.05 -7.15
N LYS A 444 4.03 36.25 -6.87
CA LYS A 444 3.30 37.32 -6.18
C LYS A 444 2.00 37.72 -6.87
N LYS A 445 1.88 37.51 -8.18
CA LYS A 445 0.64 37.80 -8.93
C LYS A 445 -0.55 36.96 -8.48
N TYR A 446 -0.32 35.78 -7.91
CA TYR A 446 -1.38 34.90 -7.42
C TYR A 446 -1.78 35.17 -5.97
N ASN A 447 -1.34 36.28 -5.38
CA ASN A 447 -1.83 36.66 -4.06
C ASN A 447 -3.35 36.92 -4.11
N PRO A 448 -4.17 36.30 -3.23
CA PRO A 448 -5.63 36.45 -3.27
C PRO A 448 -6.12 37.90 -3.15
N TYR A 449 -5.30 38.79 -2.58
CA TYR A 449 -5.58 40.24 -2.54
C TYR A 449 -5.78 40.86 -3.93
N VAL A 450 -5.13 40.32 -4.97
CA VAL A 450 -5.26 40.79 -6.35
C VAL A 450 -6.70 40.61 -6.83
N LEU A 451 -7.28 39.42 -6.67
CA LEU A 451 -8.68 39.15 -7.02
C LEU A 451 -9.65 39.92 -6.11
N TYR A 452 -9.35 39.98 -4.81
CA TYR A 452 -10.16 40.72 -3.83
C TYR A 452 -10.33 42.20 -4.25
N SER A 453 -9.22 42.83 -4.65
CA SER A 453 -9.20 44.22 -5.11
C SER A 453 -9.92 44.37 -6.45
N LYS A 454 -9.65 43.49 -7.42
CA LYS A 454 -10.22 43.56 -8.76
C LYS A 454 -11.74 43.38 -8.78
N LEU A 455 -12.26 42.50 -7.92
CA LEU A 455 -13.70 42.26 -7.76
C LEU A 455 -14.39 43.25 -6.81
N ASN A 456 -13.70 44.28 -6.32
CA ASN A 456 -14.25 45.29 -5.41
C ASN A 456 -14.96 44.69 -4.18
N CYS A 457 -14.39 43.63 -3.59
CA CYS A 457 -15.03 42.88 -2.51
C CYS A 457 -15.28 43.70 -1.23
N THR A 458 -14.58 44.82 -1.05
CA THR A 458 -14.82 45.79 0.03
C THR A 458 -16.21 46.39 0.03
N LYS A 459 -16.87 46.49 -1.14
CA LYS A 459 -18.23 47.04 -1.26
C LYS A 459 -19.32 46.01 -0.95
N VAL A 460 -18.97 44.72 -0.91
CA VAL A 460 -19.92 43.59 -0.88
C VAL A 460 -19.86 42.84 0.45
N LEU A 461 -18.67 42.72 1.05
CA LEU A 461 -18.49 42.08 2.34
C LEU A 461 -18.63 43.09 3.49
N SER A 462 -19.24 42.67 4.59
CA SER A 462 -19.40 43.51 5.78
C SER A 462 -18.03 44.00 6.32
N PRO A 463 -17.92 45.28 6.76
CA PRO A 463 -16.66 45.88 7.21
C PRO A 463 -16.06 45.27 8.48
N GLU A 464 -16.75 44.37 9.16
CA GLU A 464 -16.36 43.78 10.45
C GLU A 464 -15.14 42.82 10.39
N LYS A 465 -14.60 42.53 9.20
CA LYS A 465 -13.40 41.69 9.04
C LYS A 465 -12.47 42.28 7.98
N VAL A 466 -11.36 42.86 8.42
CA VAL A 466 -10.30 43.38 7.55
C VAL A 466 -9.75 42.23 6.70
N PHE A 467 -9.72 42.41 5.38
CA PHE A 467 -9.01 41.51 4.48
C PHE A 467 -7.54 41.91 4.45
N GLU A 468 -6.69 41.11 5.06
CA GLU A 468 -5.25 41.36 5.12
C GLU A 468 -4.57 40.76 3.89
N LYS A 469 -3.76 41.60 3.21
CA LYS A 469 -2.88 41.14 2.15
C LYS A 469 -1.81 40.28 2.79
N VAL A 470 -1.74 39.00 2.40
CA VAL A 470 -0.72 38.08 2.90
C VAL A 470 0.66 38.59 2.48
N GLU A 471 1.52 38.85 3.47
CA GLU A 471 2.90 39.26 3.25
C GLU A 471 3.75 38.08 2.77
N GLN A 472 4.79 38.38 1.99
CA GLN A 472 5.72 37.36 1.55
C GLN A 472 6.70 37.00 2.68
N PRO A 473 7.09 35.73 2.79
CA PRO A 473 8.24 35.32 3.59
C PRO A 473 9.46 36.18 3.26
N VAL A 474 10.24 36.50 4.29
CA VAL A 474 11.46 37.31 4.16
C VAL A 474 12.41 36.65 3.16
N ALA A 475 12.86 37.41 2.17
CA ALA A 475 13.80 36.92 1.17
C ALA A 475 15.14 36.53 1.83
N ILE A 476 15.61 35.33 1.50
CA ILE A 476 16.88 34.78 1.96
C ILE A 476 17.95 35.08 0.92
N ASP A 477 19.14 35.47 1.35
CA ASP A 477 20.27 35.56 0.43
C ASP A 477 20.60 34.19 -0.17
N TYR A 478 20.49 34.07 -1.50
CA TYR A 478 20.71 32.82 -2.23
C TYR A 478 22.12 32.25 -1.99
N TYR A 479 23.13 33.12 -1.91
CA TYR A 479 24.51 32.73 -1.65
C TYR A 479 24.67 32.10 -0.27
N VAL A 480 23.99 32.66 0.74
CA VAL A 480 23.99 32.12 2.11
C VAL A 480 23.33 30.74 2.18
N LYS A 481 22.21 30.54 1.49
CA LYS A 481 21.55 29.21 1.43
C LYS A 481 22.41 28.19 0.71
N TYR A 482 22.96 28.55 -0.46
CA TYR A 482 23.83 27.69 -1.25
C TYR A 482 25.06 27.22 -0.45
N ILE A 483 25.75 28.15 0.25
CA ILE A 483 26.88 27.80 1.12
C ILE A 483 26.44 26.86 2.25
N THR A 484 25.29 27.13 2.86
CA THR A 484 24.76 26.31 3.96
C THR A 484 24.47 24.88 3.52
N GLU A 485 23.83 24.69 2.37
CA GLU A 485 23.54 23.36 1.81
C GLU A 485 24.83 22.63 1.41
N LYS A 486 25.74 23.29 0.70
CA LYS A 486 27.05 22.70 0.34
C LYS A 486 27.87 22.31 1.57
N SER A 487 27.78 23.08 2.64
CA SER A 487 28.44 22.76 3.92
C SER A 487 27.82 21.53 4.58
N LYS A 488 26.49 21.38 4.56
CA LYS A 488 25.78 20.18 5.06
C LYS A 488 26.13 18.93 4.26
N GLU A 489 26.15 19.02 2.92
CA GLU A 489 26.54 17.90 2.05
C GLU A 489 27.96 17.41 2.36
N ARG A 490 28.91 18.36 2.47
CA ARG A 490 30.30 18.06 2.84
C ARG A 490 30.40 17.38 4.21
N ALA A 491 29.68 17.89 5.21
CA ALA A 491 29.66 17.29 6.55
C ALA A 491 29.12 15.85 6.55
N GLN A 492 28.06 15.58 5.78
CA GLN A 492 27.49 14.24 5.64
C GLN A 492 28.44 13.27 4.92
N MET A 493 29.11 13.73 3.86
CA MET A 493 30.13 12.92 3.18
C MET A 493 31.28 12.56 4.12
N LEU A 494 31.80 13.53 4.86
CA LEU A 494 32.86 13.30 5.86
C LEU A 494 32.43 12.30 6.93
N LYS A 495 31.18 12.38 7.40
CA LYS A 495 30.61 11.41 8.35
C LYS A 495 30.59 9.99 7.77
N LYS A 496 30.11 9.82 6.53
CA LYS A 496 30.09 8.51 5.86
C LYS A 496 31.49 7.95 5.64
N MET A 497 32.44 8.79 5.23
CA MET A 497 33.83 8.41 5.03
C MET A 497 34.50 8.00 6.34
N GLY A 498 34.23 8.71 7.45
CA GLY A 498 34.69 8.35 8.79
C GLY A 498 34.19 6.98 9.23
N VAL A 499 32.90 6.68 9.02
CA VAL A 499 32.32 5.35 9.33
C VAL A 499 32.96 4.25 8.49
N ALA A 500 33.14 4.47 7.17
CA ALA A 500 33.77 3.50 6.29
C ALA A 500 35.23 3.20 6.68
N TYR A 501 35.99 4.25 7.02
CA TYR A 501 37.37 4.12 7.48
C TYR A 501 37.47 3.37 8.82
N PHE A 502 36.56 3.66 9.77
CA PHE A 502 36.49 2.98 11.06
C PHE A 502 36.18 1.47 10.92
N ASN A 503 35.22 1.12 10.05
CA ASN A 503 34.88 -0.27 9.76
C ASN A 503 36.03 -1.04 9.09
N MET A 504 36.79 -0.38 8.21
CA MET A 504 37.96 -0.95 7.55
C MET A 504 39.11 -1.24 8.55
N ILE A 505 39.30 -0.36 9.55
CA ILE A 505 40.26 -0.62 10.64
C ILE A 505 39.81 -1.82 11.46
N HIS A 506 38.54 -1.85 11.88
CA HIS A 506 37.99 -2.95 12.70
C HIS A 506 38.14 -4.32 12.04
N ALA A 507 37.77 -4.45 10.76
CA ALA A 507 37.90 -5.70 10.02
C ALA A 507 39.36 -6.17 9.88
N LYS A 508 40.32 -5.24 9.88
CA LYS A 508 41.75 -5.57 9.82
C LYS A 508 42.29 -5.99 11.20
N THR A 509 41.80 -5.40 12.28
CA THR A 509 42.14 -5.81 13.66
C THR A 509 41.55 -7.15 14.04
N ASP A 510 40.32 -7.47 13.63
CA ASP A 510 39.68 -8.76 13.97
C ASP A 510 40.44 -9.96 13.36
N ASN A 511 40.99 -9.79 12.15
CA ASN A 511 41.86 -10.80 11.51
C ASN A 511 43.25 -10.93 12.17
N ILE A 512 43.70 -9.94 12.94
CA ILE A 512 45.00 -9.96 13.64
C ILE A 512 44.85 -10.51 15.07
N LEU A 513 43.72 -10.25 15.74
CA LEU A 513 43.45 -10.74 17.10
C LEU A 513 43.03 -12.21 17.17
N GLY A 514 42.74 -12.87 16.04
CA GLY A 514 42.36 -14.28 15.99
C GLY A 514 43.52 -15.28 16.15
N ASP A 515 44.78 -14.84 16.08
CA ASP A 515 45.96 -15.69 16.21
C ASP A 515 46.54 -15.61 17.64
N PRO A 516 46.61 -16.73 18.39
CA PRO A 516 47.20 -16.80 19.73
C PRO A 516 48.63 -16.22 19.80
N PHE A 517 49.42 -16.31 18.72
CA PHE A 517 50.79 -15.79 18.66
C PHE A 517 50.83 -14.26 18.65
N HIS A 518 49.91 -13.63 17.92
CA HIS A 518 49.81 -12.17 17.85
C HIS A 518 49.27 -11.56 19.14
N MET A 519 48.35 -12.25 19.82
CA MET A 519 47.86 -11.85 21.15
C MET A 519 48.95 -11.93 22.24
N ALA A 520 49.77 -13.00 22.23
CA ALA A 520 50.88 -13.14 23.15
C ALA A 520 51.96 -12.07 22.92
N THR A 521 52.31 -11.81 21.65
CA THR A 521 53.30 -10.77 21.31
C THR A 521 52.81 -9.35 21.63
N LEU A 522 51.53 -9.04 21.41
CA LEU A 522 50.96 -7.74 21.79
C LEU A 522 50.99 -7.53 23.31
N SER A 523 50.69 -8.57 24.08
CA SER A 523 50.71 -8.53 25.54
C SER A 523 52.13 -8.28 26.08
N VAL A 524 53.15 -8.91 25.46
CA VAL A 524 54.56 -8.68 25.80
C VAL A 524 55.01 -7.27 25.44
N LEU A 525 54.58 -6.73 24.28
CA LEU A 525 54.93 -5.37 23.86
C LEU A 525 54.29 -4.29 24.75
N ILE A 526 53.05 -4.51 25.22
CA ILE A 526 52.39 -3.60 26.17
C ILE A 526 53.14 -3.61 27.51
N LEU A 527 53.54 -4.80 28.00
CA LEU A 527 54.34 -4.90 29.23
C LEU A 527 55.70 -4.21 29.07
N LEU A 528 56.39 -4.42 27.94
CA LEU A 528 57.65 -3.72 27.64
C LEU A 528 57.46 -2.19 27.57
N GLY A 529 56.36 -1.72 26.97
CA GLY A 529 56.00 -0.30 26.95
C GLY A 529 55.81 0.27 28.35
N ILE A 530 55.13 -0.47 29.23
CA ILE A 530 54.94 -0.09 30.64
C ILE A 530 56.30 -0.03 31.36
N PHE A 531 57.17 -1.02 31.19
CA PHE A 531 58.52 -1.01 31.78
C PHE A 531 59.39 0.15 31.27
N ILE A 532 59.29 0.50 29.98
CA ILE A 532 59.99 1.66 29.41
C ILE A 532 59.47 2.96 30.03
N ILE A 533 58.16 3.09 30.20
CA ILE A 533 57.55 4.25 30.84
C ILE A 533 57.99 4.36 32.30
N TYR A 534 57.95 3.27 33.06
CA TYR A 534 58.48 3.24 34.44
C TYR A 534 59.98 3.55 34.50
N PHE A 535 60.78 3.07 33.54
CA PHE A 535 62.21 3.37 33.45
C PHE A 535 62.46 4.86 33.15
N VAL A 536 61.67 5.48 32.26
CA VAL A 536 61.73 6.92 31.99
C VAL A 536 61.34 7.72 33.24
N PHE A 537 60.27 7.34 33.94
CA PHE A 537 59.88 8.01 35.19
C PHE A 537 60.87 7.81 36.33
N TYR A 538 61.46 6.62 36.48
CA TYR A 538 62.54 6.34 37.43
C TYR A 538 63.79 7.19 37.15
N LYS A 539 64.21 7.26 35.88
CA LYS A 539 65.37 8.06 35.44
C LYS A 539 65.14 9.57 35.55
N CYS A 540 63.92 10.05 35.26
CA CYS A 540 63.52 11.45 35.48
C CYS A 540 63.39 11.82 36.96
N SER A 541 63.17 10.85 37.86
CA SER A 541 63.08 11.10 39.31
C SER A 541 64.44 10.99 40.03
N SER A 542 65.41 10.23 39.48
CA SER A 542 66.76 10.10 40.07
C SER A 542 67.77 11.15 39.57
N SER A 543 67.40 11.99 38.60
CA SER A 543 68.31 12.95 37.97
C SER A 543 67.74 14.37 38.10
N GLY A 544 68.04 14.98 39.24
CA GLY A 544 67.80 16.39 39.50
C GLY A 544 68.56 17.29 38.51
N SER A 545 67.85 18.35 38.09
CA SER A 545 68.39 19.59 37.51
C SER A 545 69.12 19.50 36.16
N ARG A 546 68.43 19.93 35.10
CA ARG A 546 68.83 21.03 34.18
C ARG A 546 68.07 20.86 32.86
N SER A 547 67.10 21.75 32.62
CA SER A 547 66.89 22.45 31.34
C SER A 547 65.53 23.16 31.30
N ARG A 548 65.25 24.04 32.27
CA ARG A 548 64.42 25.23 31.99
C ARG A 548 65.32 26.22 31.24
N LYS A 549 65.40 26.11 29.91
CA LYS A 549 65.91 27.15 28.98
C LYS A 549 65.96 26.61 27.53
N LYS A 550 64.80 26.28 26.93
CA LYS A 550 64.66 26.22 25.45
C LYS A 550 63.21 26.10 24.95
N GLU A 551 62.27 26.76 25.61
CA GLU A 551 60.85 26.74 25.20
C GLU A 551 60.29 28.16 25.01
N MET A 552 61.00 28.98 24.23
CA MET A 552 60.49 30.24 23.68
C MET A 552 61.13 30.52 22.31
N LYS A 553 60.89 29.65 21.32
CA LYS A 553 61.05 29.95 19.88
C LYS A 553 60.53 28.80 18.99
N LYS A 554 59.24 28.49 19.04
CA LYS A 554 58.59 27.65 18.01
C LYS A 554 57.05 27.69 18.04
N ASN A 555 56.45 28.87 18.19
CA ASN A 555 54.99 29.01 18.19
C ASN A 555 54.49 30.07 17.19
N ASN A 556 54.91 29.99 15.91
CA ASN A 556 54.49 31.00 14.92
C ASN A 556 54.33 30.52 13.46
N ASN A 557 53.97 29.27 13.19
CA ASN A 557 53.64 28.82 11.81
C ASN A 557 52.33 28.01 11.78
N LYS A 558 51.19 28.71 11.87
CA LYS A 558 49.86 28.16 11.53
C LYS A 558 48.90 29.30 11.11
N LEU A 559 49.27 30.04 10.08
CA LEU A 559 48.42 31.05 9.43
C LEU A 559 48.97 31.31 8.02
N ASN A 560 48.71 30.41 7.06
CA ASN A 560 49.11 30.62 5.66
C ASN A 560 48.32 29.79 4.61
N TYR A 561 47.05 29.46 4.87
CA TYR A 561 46.21 28.75 3.90
C TYR A 561 45.04 29.56 3.31
N HIS A 562 44.84 30.81 3.73
CA HIS A 562 43.73 31.66 3.27
C HIS A 562 44.11 32.73 2.22
N GLU A 563 45.36 32.75 1.76
CA GLU A 563 45.85 33.79 0.84
C GLU A 563 45.91 33.34 -0.64
N TYR A 564 45.75 32.04 -0.93
CA TYR A 564 45.88 31.52 -2.30
C TYR A 564 44.58 31.67 -3.14
N ASP A 565 43.40 31.51 -2.53
CA ASP A 565 42.12 31.58 -3.27
C ASP A 565 41.63 33.01 -3.52
N ARG A 566 42.10 34.00 -2.74
CA ARG A 566 41.70 35.41 -2.91
C ARG A 566 42.38 36.07 -4.13
N LYS A 567 43.49 35.51 -4.62
CA LYS A 567 44.21 36.04 -5.79
C LYS A 567 43.61 35.61 -7.14
N LYS A 568 42.88 34.50 -7.19
CA LYS A 568 42.29 33.98 -8.45
C LYS A 568 40.99 34.68 -8.87
N LEU A 569 40.39 35.47 -7.97
CA LEU A 569 39.16 36.24 -8.20
C LEU A 569 39.39 37.65 -8.78
N LEU A 570 40.64 38.12 -8.84
CA LEU A 570 40.98 39.44 -9.39
C LEU A 570 41.35 39.41 -10.89
N GLU A 571 41.48 38.23 -11.51
CA GLU A 571 41.96 38.09 -12.90
C GLU A 571 40.85 38.03 -13.97
N ASN A 572 39.55 37.97 -13.60
CA ASN A 572 38.47 37.79 -14.58
C ASN A 572 37.62 39.04 -14.88
N ASP A 573 37.87 40.18 -14.24
CA ASP A 573 37.15 41.44 -14.50
C ASP A 573 38.12 42.53 -14.98
N SER A 574 38.65 42.41 -16.22
CA SER A 574 39.15 43.58 -16.94
C SER A 574 39.33 43.33 -18.45
N GLU A 575 38.26 43.47 -19.22
CA GLU A 575 38.35 43.97 -20.59
C GLU A 575 37.27 45.05 -20.78
N ILE A 576 37.64 46.33 -20.61
CA ILE A 576 37.04 47.49 -21.29
C ILE A 576 38.14 48.56 -21.37
N GLY A 577 38.34 49.08 -22.58
CA GLY A 577 39.52 49.81 -23.01
C GLY A 577 39.74 51.20 -22.41
N ASN A 578 41.02 51.56 -22.36
CA ASN A 578 41.58 52.87 -22.02
C ASN A 578 41.05 54.00 -22.92
N ILE A 579 40.61 55.10 -22.31
CA ILE A 579 40.70 56.45 -22.89
C ILE A 579 41.40 57.36 -21.87
N ASN A 580 42.57 57.89 -22.26
CA ASN A 580 43.36 58.85 -21.49
C ASN A 580 42.68 60.22 -21.45
N SER A 581 42.71 60.91 -20.30
CA SER A 581 42.88 62.37 -20.27
C SER A 581 43.58 62.82 -18.99
N GLY A 582 44.47 63.80 -19.14
CA GLY A 582 45.56 64.08 -18.22
C GLY A 582 45.20 64.85 -16.94
N ARG A 583 46.18 64.78 -16.03
CA ARG A 583 46.30 65.49 -14.74
C ARG A 583 45.76 66.92 -14.76
N LYS A 584 44.86 67.24 -13.83
CA LYS A 584 44.87 68.53 -13.12
C LYS A 584 44.67 68.31 -11.62
N ARG A 585 45.65 68.79 -10.84
CA ARG A 585 45.60 68.97 -9.39
C ARG A 585 44.64 70.12 -9.07
N ALA A 586 43.76 69.94 -8.10
CA ALA A 586 43.17 71.03 -7.33
C ALA A 586 43.50 70.80 -5.85
N ARG A 587 44.19 71.77 -5.24
CA ARG A 587 44.41 71.89 -3.80
C ARG A 587 43.31 72.76 -3.23
N ILE A 588 42.65 72.34 -2.15
CA ILE A 588 41.92 73.25 -1.26
C ILE A 588 42.22 72.88 0.18
N ALA A 589 42.52 73.91 0.98
CA ALA A 589 42.99 73.87 2.35
C ALA A 589 41.84 73.79 3.36
N TYR A 590 42.14 73.24 4.54
CA TYR A 590 41.28 73.26 5.72
C TYR A 590 41.32 74.64 6.41
N HIS A 591 40.22 75.04 7.03
CA HIS A 591 40.19 75.97 8.16
C HIS A 591 39.45 75.30 9.31
N PRO A 592 39.95 75.38 10.57
CA PRO A 592 39.16 75.10 11.75
C PRO A 592 38.68 76.41 12.39
N GLY A 593 37.42 76.42 12.82
CA GLY A 593 36.76 77.52 13.52
C GLY A 593 35.27 77.24 13.61
#